data_AF-A0A7J6NJ36-F1
#
_entry.id   AF-A0A7J6NJ36-F1
#
_cell.length_a   1.000
_cell.length_b   1.000
_cell.length_c   1.000
_cell.angle_alpha   90.00
_cell.angle_beta   90.00
_cell.angle_gamma   90.00
#
_symmetry.space_group_name_H-M   'P 1'
#
loop_
_entity.id
_entity.type
_entity.pdbx_description
1 polymer ?
#
loop_
_entity_poly.entity_id
_entity_poly.type
_entity_poly.pdbx_seq_one_letter_code
_entity_poly.pdbx_strand_id
1 'polypeptide(L)'
;MDIRRPQLQTTIGQSSKTVQLEAADNAARISPTTYDFKVRLLIFLVLADAISNAGFDYSASQPALVTYFTLQVILHLSLLLSSFLLSWNTFLQRFGLLGMACRDAWPLVLASALRLCSLMAVRIPRMVSAFESEEPSGFNGAHLMIHSMLSVLTYVAVLRYGVRLGRAKYYNPRVWVKCSAGRI
;
A
#
# COMPACT_ATOMS: atom_id res chain seq x y z
N MET A 1 27.86 45.52 47.59
CA MET A 1 27.44 45.91 46.22
C MET A 1 26.99 44.64 45.52
N ASP A 2 25.69 44.36 45.56
CA ASP A 2 25.09 43.16 44.99
C ASP A 2 24.63 43.45 43.55
N ILE A 3 25.26 42.79 42.58
CA ILE A 3 24.97 42.93 41.16
C ILE A 3 23.89 41.90 40.82
N ARG A 4 22.62 42.31 40.83
CA ARG A 4 21.52 41.50 40.29
C ARG A 4 21.66 41.36 38.77
N ARG A 5 21.92 40.15 38.29
CA ARG A 5 21.80 39.82 36.85
C ARG A 5 20.33 39.67 36.46
N PRO A 6 19.89 40.24 35.32
CA PRO A 6 18.51 40.10 34.84
C PRO A 6 18.26 38.70 34.26
N GLN A 7 17.19 38.06 34.73
CA GLN A 7 16.60 36.84 34.20
C GLN A 7 15.94 37.13 32.84
N LEU A 8 16.68 36.96 31.75
CA LEU A 8 16.19 37.20 30.39
C LEU A 8 16.43 35.97 29.51
N GLN A 9 15.95 34.80 29.95
CA GLN A 9 16.18 33.54 29.23
C GLN A 9 14.97 32.60 29.07
N THR A 10 13.78 32.94 29.56
CA THR A 10 12.66 31.98 29.61
C THR A 10 11.60 32.11 28.51
N THR A 11 11.52 33.23 27.78
CA THR A 11 10.38 33.45 26.86
C THR A 11 10.55 32.83 25.47
N ILE A 12 11.77 32.73 24.94
CA ILE A 12 12.03 32.21 23.58
C ILE A 12 11.86 30.67 23.53
N GLY A 13 12.17 29.97 24.62
CA GLY A 13 12.04 28.51 24.71
C GLY A 13 10.60 27.99 24.84
N GLN A 14 9.67 28.81 25.35
CA GLN A 14 8.26 28.41 25.50
C GLN A 14 7.49 28.53 24.18
N SER A 15 7.72 29.59 23.40
CA SER A 15 7.06 29.79 22.10
C SER A 15 7.38 28.67 21.10
N SER A 16 8.63 28.20 21.07
CA SER A 16 9.03 27.07 20.23
C SER A 16 8.37 25.75 20.66
N LYS A 17 8.16 25.54 21.97
CA LYS A 17 7.47 24.34 22.48
C LYS A 17 5.99 24.32 22.15
N THR A 18 5.28 25.46 22.23
CA THR A 18 3.86 25.55 21.88
C THR A 18 3.62 25.38 20.39
N VAL A 19 4.43 26.00 19.53
CA VAL A 19 4.33 25.80 18.07
C VAL A 19 4.62 24.35 17.68
N GLN A 20 5.59 23.71 18.33
CA GLN A 20 5.83 22.27 18.13
C GLN A 20 4.72 21.38 18.69
N LEU A 21 4.03 21.80 19.75
CA LEU A 21 2.90 21.06 20.31
C LEU A 21 1.69 21.13 19.37
N GLU A 22 1.35 22.30 18.86
CA GLU A 22 0.27 22.49 17.88
C GLU A 22 0.56 21.78 16.55
N ALA A 23 1.80 21.84 16.05
CA ALA A 23 2.17 21.09 14.85
C ALA A 23 2.10 19.57 15.06
N ALA A 24 2.46 19.08 16.26
CA ALA A 24 2.33 17.67 16.61
C ALA A 24 0.86 17.24 16.79
N ASP A 25 0.01 18.11 17.35
CA ASP A 25 -1.43 17.85 17.53
C ASP A 25 -2.17 17.89 16.18
N ASN A 26 -1.78 18.80 15.28
CA ASN A 26 -2.30 18.86 13.91
C ASN A 26 -1.80 17.69 13.04
N ALA A 27 -0.58 17.20 13.25
CA ALA A 27 -0.08 15.97 12.60
C ALA A 27 -0.76 14.70 13.15
N ALA A 28 -1.15 14.69 14.43
CA ALA A 28 -1.98 13.64 15.00
C ALA A 28 -3.43 13.69 14.48
N ARG A 29 -3.89 14.84 14.00
CA ARG A 29 -5.18 15.06 13.33
C ARG A 29 -5.12 14.97 11.81
N ILE A 30 -4.26 14.12 11.22
CA ILE A 30 -4.62 13.61 9.89
C ILE A 30 -5.98 12.94 10.07
N SER A 31 -7.03 13.53 9.46
CA SER A 31 -8.39 13.21 9.86
C SER A 31 -8.60 11.70 9.74
N PRO A 32 -9.09 11.01 10.78
CA PRO A 32 -9.37 9.57 10.71
C PRO A 32 -10.22 9.25 9.47
N THR A 33 -11.06 10.20 9.05
CA THR A 33 -11.86 10.12 7.82
C THR A 33 -11.03 9.92 6.53
N THR A 34 -9.85 10.55 6.39
CA THR A 34 -9.02 10.39 5.18
C THR A 34 -8.34 9.03 5.13
N TYR A 35 -7.84 8.55 6.28
CA TYR A 35 -7.25 7.22 6.37
C TYR A 35 -8.32 6.14 6.15
N ASP A 36 -9.46 6.26 6.82
CA ASP A 36 -10.58 5.33 6.69
C ASP A 36 -11.08 5.24 5.25
N PHE A 37 -11.22 6.38 4.56
CA PHE A 37 -11.60 6.40 3.15
C PHE A 37 -10.62 5.61 2.28
N LYS A 38 -9.31 5.82 2.46
CA LYS A 38 -8.27 5.12 1.68
C LYS A 38 -8.26 3.62 1.96
N VAL A 39 -8.45 3.21 3.21
CA VAL A 39 -8.55 1.78 3.56
C VAL A 39 -9.80 1.15 2.96
N ARG A 40 -10.95 1.83 3.02
CA ARG A 40 -12.19 1.36 2.37
C ARG A 40 -12.03 1.22 0.86
N LEU A 41 -11.39 2.19 0.21
CA LEU A 41 -11.06 2.13 -1.21
C LEU A 41 -10.17 0.92 -1.53
N LEU A 42 -9.15 0.67 -0.71
CA LEU A 42 -8.22 -0.45 -0.87
C LEU A 42 -8.93 -1.81 -0.69
N ILE A 43 -9.84 -1.94 0.27
CA ILE A 43 -10.69 -3.13 0.43
C ILE A 43 -11.59 -3.31 -0.79
N PHE A 44 -12.23 -2.25 -1.27
CA PHE A 44 -13.08 -2.28 -2.45
C PHE A 44 -12.31 -2.74 -3.70
N LEU A 45 -11.10 -2.21 -3.91
CA LEU A 45 -10.24 -2.61 -5.03
C LEU A 45 -9.84 -4.10 -4.95
N VAL A 46 -9.51 -4.60 -3.76
CA VAL A 46 -9.23 -6.04 -3.55
C VAL A 46 -10.44 -6.91 -3.90
N LEU A 47 -11.64 -6.50 -3.48
CA LEU A 47 -12.86 -7.24 -3.80
C LEU A 47 -13.18 -7.21 -5.30
N ALA A 48 -13.08 -6.04 -5.93
CA ALA A 48 -13.30 -5.90 -7.37
C ALA A 48 -12.33 -6.78 -8.17
N ASP A 49 -11.06 -6.83 -7.75
CA ASP A 49 -10.02 -7.63 -8.39
C ASP A 49 -10.24 -9.13 -8.19
N ALA A 50 -10.68 -9.55 -6.99
CA ALA A 50 -11.09 -10.93 -6.74
C ALA A 50 -12.29 -11.36 -7.59
N ILE A 51 -13.31 -10.50 -7.72
CA ILE A 51 -14.49 -10.75 -8.57
C ILE A 51 -14.06 -10.82 -10.03
N SER A 52 -13.22 -9.90 -10.50
CA SER A 52 -12.69 -9.92 -11.86
C SER A 52 -11.87 -11.18 -12.14
N ASN A 53 -11.13 -11.68 -11.16
CA ASN A 53 -10.37 -12.93 -11.29
C ASN A 53 -11.27 -14.15 -11.43
N ALA A 54 -12.32 -14.23 -10.61
CA ALA A 54 -13.34 -15.27 -10.78
C ALA A 54 -14.05 -15.15 -12.14
N GLY A 55 -14.44 -13.93 -12.53
CA GLY A 55 -15.09 -13.66 -13.82
C GLY A 55 -14.26 -14.09 -15.02
N PHE A 56 -12.94 -13.82 -14.99
CA PHE A 56 -12.03 -14.30 -16.03
C PHE A 56 -12.05 -15.83 -16.13
N ASP A 57 -12.05 -16.53 -14.99
CA ASP A 57 -11.94 -17.99 -14.97
C ASP A 57 -13.18 -18.68 -15.53
N TYR A 58 -14.37 -18.13 -15.28
CA TYR A 58 -15.64 -18.65 -15.81
C TYR A 58 -15.95 -18.18 -17.23
N SER A 59 -15.22 -17.19 -17.76
CA SER A 59 -15.48 -16.69 -19.10
C SER A 59 -14.87 -17.58 -20.17
N ALA A 60 -15.68 -17.94 -21.16
CA ALA A 60 -15.25 -18.61 -22.39
C ALA A 60 -15.22 -17.66 -23.60
N SER A 61 -15.85 -16.48 -23.50
CA SER A 61 -15.90 -15.56 -24.63
C SER A 61 -14.63 -14.70 -24.72
N GLN A 62 -14.05 -14.64 -25.92
CA GLN A 62 -12.89 -13.80 -26.24
C GLN A 62 -13.04 -12.33 -25.78
N PRO A 63 -14.14 -11.60 -26.11
CA PRO A 63 -14.26 -10.21 -25.71
C PRO A 63 -14.31 -10.03 -24.19
N ALA A 64 -14.90 -10.98 -23.46
CA ALA A 64 -14.93 -10.92 -22.01
C ALA A 64 -13.55 -11.24 -21.40
N LEU A 65 -12.79 -12.19 -21.95
CA LEU A 65 -11.42 -12.47 -21.48
C LEU A 65 -10.51 -11.24 -21.60
N VAL A 66 -10.55 -10.54 -22.74
CA VAL A 66 -9.82 -9.28 -22.94
C VAL A 66 -10.27 -8.24 -21.92
N THR A 67 -11.58 -8.07 -21.73
CA THR A 67 -12.15 -7.09 -20.79
C THR A 67 -11.70 -7.36 -19.36
N TYR A 68 -11.80 -8.60 -18.88
CA TYR A 68 -11.37 -8.97 -17.53
C TYR A 68 -9.86 -8.82 -17.36
N PHE A 69 -9.05 -9.18 -18.37
CA PHE A 69 -7.61 -8.96 -18.32
C PHE A 69 -7.26 -7.48 -18.18
N THR A 70 -7.84 -6.62 -19.02
CA THR A 70 -7.63 -5.17 -18.96
C THR A 70 -8.09 -4.61 -17.61
N LEU A 71 -9.25 -5.04 -17.11
CA LEU A 71 -9.78 -4.64 -15.81
C LEU A 71 -8.83 -5.05 -14.67
N GLN A 72 -8.30 -6.28 -14.69
CA GLN A 72 -7.34 -6.75 -13.70
C GLN A 72 -6.03 -5.93 -13.70
N VAL A 73 -5.51 -5.57 -14.88
CA VAL A 73 -4.32 -4.72 -14.97
C VAL A 73 -4.60 -3.34 -14.36
N ILE A 74 -5.74 -2.73 -14.70
CA ILE A 74 -6.15 -1.43 -14.13
C ILE A 74 -6.31 -1.52 -12.61
N LEU A 75 -6.99 -2.57 -12.11
CA LEU A 75 -7.19 -2.78 -10.68
C LEU A 75 -5.87 -3.01 -9.95
N HIS A 76 -4.94 -3.77 -10.54
CA HIS A 76 -3.62 -4.00 -9.97
C HIS A 76 -2.81 -2.70 -9.86
N LEU A 77 -2.77 -1.89 -10.92
CA LEU A 77 -2.12 -0.58 -10.90
C LEU A 77 -2.79 0.37 -9.88
N SER A 78 -4.12 0.33 -9.79
CA SER A 78 -4.89 1.11 -8.83
C SER A 78 -4.63 0.70 -7.38
N LEU A 79 -4.43 -0.60 -7.11
CA LEU A 79 -4.04 -1.13 -5.80
C LEU A 79 -2.64 -0.65 -5.39
N LEU A 80 -1.68 -0.71 -6.31
CA LEU A 80 -0.33 -0.21 -6.09
C LEU A 80 -0.34 1.31 -5.82
N LEU A 81 -1.05 2.06 -6.67
CA LEU A 81 -1.20 3.50 -6.51
C LEU A 81 -1.89 3.85 -5.18
N SER A 82 -2.96 3.15 -4.81
CA SER A 82 -3.67 3.38 -3.54
C SER A 82 -2.79 3.07 -2.33
N SER A 83 -1.99 2.01 -2.41
CA SER A 83 -1.01 1.67 -1.36
C SER A 83 0.05 2.76 -1.20
N PHE A 84 0.52 3.33 -2.31
CA PHE A 84 1.44 4.46 -2.31
C PHE A 84 0.79 5.75 -1.79
N LEU A 85 -0.46 6.04 -2.18
CA LEU A 85 -1.23 7.17 -1.67
C LEU A 85 -1.52 7.04 -0.17
N LEU A 86 -1.63 5.82 0.34
CA LEU A 86 -1.77 5.56 1.78
C LEU A 86 -0.48 5.94 2.53
N SER A 87 0.69 5.64 1.96
CA SER A 87 1.98 6.04 2.55
C SER A 87 2.27 7.54 2.37
N TRP A 88 1.71 8.19 1.34
CA TRP A 88 2.01 9.59 0.98
C TRP A 88 1.78 10.59 2.13
N ASN A 89 0.77 10.36 2.96
CA ASN A 89 0.44 11.23 4.09
C ASN A 89 1.30 10.96 5.34
N THR A 90 2.22 10.00 5.30
CA THR A 90 3.07 9.68 6.45
C THR A 90 4.26 10.64 6.55
N PHE A 91 4.74 10.81 7.79
CA PHE A 91 5.94 11.59 8.07
C PHE A 91 7.17 11.07 7.30
N LEU A 92 7.26 9.75 7.10
CA LEU A 92 8.41 9.12 6.43
C LEU A 92 8.68 9.68 5.03
N GLN A 93 7.62 9.98 4.27
CA GLN A 93 7.74 10.47 2.90
C GLN A 93 8.09 11.97 2.86
N ARG A 94 7.62 12.74 3.85
CA ARG A 94 7.89 14.20 3.95
C ARG A 94 9.33 14.52 4.34
N PHE A 95 9.97 13.68 5.15
CA PHE A 95 11.31 13.93 5.69
C PHE A 95 12.41 13.15 4.95
N GLY A 96 12.13 12.65 3.73
CA GLY A 96 13.13 11.97 2.91
C GLY A 96 13.56 10.60 3.43
N LEU A 97 12.84 10.00 4.39
CA LEU A 97 13.10 8.64 4.89
C LEU A 97 12.52 7.56 3.96
N LEU A 98 12.54 7.83 2.65
CA LEU A 98 11.94 6.99 1.63
C LEU A 98 12.56 5.59 1.64
N GLY A 99 13.86 5.46 1.88
CA GLY A 99 14.53 4.15 1.96
C GLY A 99 13.94 3.22 3.04
N MET A 100 13.56 3.77 4.20
CA MET A 100 12.91 2.96 5.25
C MET A 100 11.46 2.61 4.89
N ALA A 101 10.73 3.54 4.27
CA ALA A 101 9.39 3.26 3.76
C ALA A 101 9.43 2.18 2.67
N CYS A 102 10.42 2.21 1.77
CA CYS A 102 10.65 1.19 0.75
C CYS A 102 10.98 -0.16 1.36
N ARG A 103 11.78 -0.22 2.44
CA ARG A 103 12.07 -1.49 3.13
C ARG A 103 10.81 -2.10 3.74
N ASP A 104 9.95 -1.29 4.36
CA ASP A 104 8.69 -1.76 4.93
C ASP A 104 7.67 -2.16 3.83
N ALA A 105 7.70 -1.48 2.68
CA ALA A 105 6.88 -1.76 1.51
C ALA A 105 7.46 -2.88 0.62
N TRP A 106 8.70 -3.32 0.84
CA TRP A 106 9.38 -4.29 -0.03
C TRP A 106 8.58 -5.58 -0.24
N PRO A 107 8.00 -6.23 0.79
CA PRO A 107 7.20 -7.43 0.59
C PRO A 107 5.96 -7.17 -0.26
N LEU A 108 5.37 -5.97 -0.16
CA LEU A 108 4.22 -5.57 -0.97
C LEU A 108 4.63 -5.39 -2.44
N VAL A 109 5.73 -4.68 -2.70
CA VAL A 109 6.25 -4.45 -4.05
C VAL A 109 6.63 -5.78 -4.71
N LEU A 110 7.36 -6.65 -3.99
CA LEU A 110 7.76 -7.95 -4.48
C LEU A 110 6.54 -8.85 -4.77
N ALA A 111 5.59 -8.94 -3.84
CA ALA A 111 4.37 -9.73 -4.06
C ALA A 111 3.55 -9.19 -5.24
N SER A 112 3.51 -7.87 -5.44
CA SER A 112 2.80 -7.25 -6.55
C SER A 112 3.49 -7.51 -7.88
N ALA A 113 4.82 -7.38 -7.94
CA ALA A 113 5.60 -7.69 -9.12
C ALA A 113 5.48 -9.17 -9.52
N LEU A 114 5.63 -10.09 -8.56
CA LEU A 114 5.43 -11.53 -8.79
C LEU A 114 4.02 -11.83 -9.30
N ARG A 115 3.02 -11.18 -8.72
CA ARG A 115 1.64 -11.31 -9.19
C ARG A 115 1.49 -10.81 -10.62
N LEU A 116 2.01 -9.64 -10.97
CA LEU A 116 1.92 -9.08 -12.32
C LEU A 116 2.62 -9.99 -13.34
N CYS A 117 3.81 -10.50 -13.03
CA CYS A 117 4.51 -11.47 -13.86
C CYS A 117 3.69 -12.75 -14.05
N SER A 118 3.09 -13.28 -12.97
CA SER A 118 2.22 -14.46 -13.06
C SER A 118 0.97 -14.18 -13.89
N LEU A 119 0.40 -12.98 -13.80
CA LEU A 119 -0.77 -12.57 -14.57
C LEU A 119 -0.43 -12.58 -16.06
N MET A 120 0.71 -12.01 -16.46
CA MET A 120 1.16 -12.01 -17.85
C MET A 120 1.48 -13.43 -18.33
N ALA A 121 2.22 -14.20 -17.53
CA ALA A 121 2.66 -15.55 -17.90
C ALA A 121 1.51 -16.55 -18.04
N VAL A 122 0.42 -16.40 -17.27
CA VAL A 122 -0.72 -17.34 -17.29
C VAL A 122 -1.84 -16.86 -18.19
N ARG A 123 -2.17 -15.56 -18.17
CA ARG A 123 -3.34 -15.04 -18.88
C ARG A 123 -3.08 -14.80 -20.37
N ILE A 124 -1.87 -14.37 -20.77
CA ILE A 124 -1.55 -14.14 -22.18
C ILE A 124 -1.64 -15.44 -22.99
N PRO A 125 -1.02 -16.57 -22.59
CA PRO A 125 -1.13 -17.81 -23.37
C PRO A 125 -2.58 -18.30 -23.47
N ARG A 126 -3.38 -18.18 -22.40
CA ARG A 126 -4.80 -18.55 -22.42
C ARG A 126 -5.64 -17.67 -23.34
N MET A 127 -5.30 -16.39 -23.48
CA MET A 127 -5.93 -15.51 -24.46
C MET A 127 -5.55 -15.91 -25.88
N VAL A 128 -4.25 -16.15 -26.14
CA VAL A 128 -3.74 -16.58 -27.46
C VAL A 128 -4.38 -17.91 -27.88
N SER A 129 -4.44 -18.91 -26.99
CA SER A 129 -5.08 -20.19 -27.29
C SER A 129 -6.57 -20.04 -27.59
N ALA A 130 -7.26 -19.11 -26.91
CA ALA A 130 -8.66 -18.81 -27.21
C ALA A 130 -8.86 -18.15 -28.58
N PHE A 131 -7.84 -17.48 -29.14
CA PHE A 131 -7.87 -16.96 -30.52
C PHE A 131 -7.60 -18.05 -31.55
N GLU A 132 -6.68 -18.97 -31.27
CA GLU A 132 -6.26 -20.03 -32.19
C GLU A 132 -7.25 -21.20 -32.24
N SER A 133 -8.26 -21.23 -31.37
CA SER A 133 -9.24 -22.32 -31.23
C SER A 133 -8.60 -23.68 -30.90
N GLU A 134 -7.36 -23.68 -30.42
CA GLU A 134 -6.69 -24.89 -29.97
C GLU A 134 -7.21 -25.27 -28.58
N GLU A 135 -7.45 -26.57 -28.39
CA GLU A 135 -7.75 -27.12 -27.06
C GLU A 135 -6.59 -26.76 -26.12
N PRO A 136 -6.86 -26.08 -25.00
CA PRO A 136 -5.82 -25.71 -24.07
C PRO A 136 -5.12 -26.97 -23.56
N SER A 137 -3.91 -27.24 -24.04
CA SER A 137 -3.06 -28.33 -23.55
C SER A 137 -2.98 -28.29 -22.02
N GLY A 138 -3.04 -29.45 -21.36
CA GLY A 138 -3.31 -29.67 -19.92
C GLY A 138 -2.40 -28.98 -18.89
N PHE A 139 -1.57 -28.01 -19.29
CA PHE A 139 -0.70 -27.18 -18.47
C PHE A 139 -1.44 -26.10 -17.64
N ASN A 140 -2.75 -25.92 -17.82
CA ASN A 140 -3.46 -24.74 -17.29
C ASN A 140 -3.83 -24.79 -15.78
N GLY A 141 -4.08 -25.97 -15.21
CA GLY A 141 -4.61 -26.07 -13.84
C GLY A 141 -3.64 -25.59 -12.76
N ALA A 142 -2.38 -26.06 -12.81
CA ALA A 142 -1.36 -25.73 -11.82
C ALA A 142 -0.97 -24.25 -11.88
N HIS A 143 -0.80 -23.70 -13.09
CA HIS A 143 -0.49 -22.29 -13.29
C HIS A 143 -1.61 -21.37 -12.80
N LEU A 144 -2.87 -21.74 -13.04
CA LEU A 144 -4.02 -21.00 -12.53
C LEU A 144 -4.08 -21.02 -11.00
N MET A 145 -3.80 -22.18 -10.39
CA MET A 145 -3.73 -22.32 -8.93
C MET A 145 -2.62 -21.43 -8.35
N ILE A 146 -1.41 -21.45 -8.94
CA ILE A 146 -0.29 -20.61 -8.51
C ILE A 146 -0.66 -19.12 -8.61
N HIS A 147 -1.26 -18.69 -9.72
CA HIS A 147 -1.71 -17.31 -9.89
C HIS A 147 -2.76 -16.90 -8.84
N SER A 148 -3.69 -17.80 -8.52
CA SER A 148 -4.71 -17.56 -7.49
C SER A 148 -4.11 -17.46 -6.09
N MET A 149 -3.17 -18.35 -5.74
CA MET A 149 -2.43 -18.27 -4.47
C MET A 149 -1.62 -16.98 -4.38
N LEU A 150 -0.91 -16.60 -5.44
CA LEU A 150 -0.18 -15.33 -5.50
C LEU A 150 -1.12 -14.13 -5.32
N SER A 151 -2.29 -14.15 -5.95
CA SER A 151 -3.29 -13.09 -5.80
C SER A 151 -3.75 -12.94 -4.35
N VAL A 152 -4.06 -14.06 -3.67
CA VAL A 152 -4.41 -14.07 -2.23
C VAL A 152 -3.26 -13.54 -1.37
N LEU A 153 -2.03 -13.97 -1.63
CA LEU A 153 -0.84 -13.48 -0.93
C LEU A 153 -0.67 -11.96 -1.10
N THR A 154 -0.86 -11.44 -2.32
CA THR A 154 -0.86 -10.00 -2.58
C THR A 154 -1.96 -9.29 -1.79
N TYR A 155 -3.19 -9.81 -1.77
CA TYR A 155 -4.29 -9.21 -0.99
C TYR A 155 -3.97 -9.12 0.50
N VAL A 156 -3.47 -10.21 1.07
CA VAL A 156 -3.06 -10.26 2.48
C VAL A 156 -1.92 -9.28 2.74
N ALA A 157 -0.94 -9.18 1.83
CA ALA A 157 0.16 -8.23 1.94
C ALA A 157 -0.33 -6.77 1.89
N VAL A 158 -1.21 -6.44 0.96
CA VAL A 158 -1.84 -5.11 0.79
C VAL A 158 -2.63 -4.71 2.04
N LEU A 159 -3.49 -5.60 2.55
CA LEU A 159 -4.28 -5.34 3.76
C LEU A 159 -3.41 -5.23 5.01
N ARG A 160 -2.42 -6.12 5.19
CA ARG A 160 -1.48 -6.03 6.32
C ARG A 160 -0.66 -4.76 6.27
N TYR A 161 -0.25 -4.33 5.08
CA TYR A 161 0.45 -3.07 4.89
C TYR A 161 -0.43 -1.88 5.30
N GLY A 162 -1.70 -1.88 4.87
CA GLY A 162 -2.68 -0.87 5.26
C GLY A 162 -2.88 -0.77 6.78
N VAL A 163 -3.09 -1.90 7.46
CA VAL A 163 -3.23 -1.96 8.92
C VAL A 163 -1.95 -1.52 9.64
N ARG A 164 -0.77 -1.90 9.13
CA ARG A 164 0.51 -1.46 9.70
C ARG A 164 0.66 0.05 9.62
N LEU A 165 0.34 0.64 8.48
CA LEU A 165 0.42 2.09 8.26
C LEU A 165 -0.49 2.90 9.20
N GLY A 166 -1.60 2.33 9.66
CA GLY A 166 -2.49 2.97 10.63
C GLY A 166 -1.89 3.19 12.02
N ARG A 167 -0.69 2.67 12.32
CA ARG A 167 -0.02 2.86 13.61
C ARG A 167 0.50 4.29 13.77
N ALA A 168 0.26 4.89 14.94
CA ALA A 168 0.70 6.25 15.30
C ALA A 168 2.20 6.53 15.04
N LYS A 169 3.06 5.51 15.09
CA LYS A 169 4.50 5.63 14.82
C LYS A 169 4.83 6.19 13.42
N TYR A 170 3.92 6.09 12.44
CA TYR A 170 4.14 6.60 11.09
C TYR A 170 3.70 8.06 10.89
N TYR A 171 2.97 8.61 11.86
CA TYR A 171 2.41 9.96 11.81
C TYR A 171 3.05 10.91 12.83
N ASN A 172 3.60 10.39 13.94
CA ASN A 172 4.25 11.18 14.98
C ASN A 172 5.77 10.92 15.06
N PRO A 173 6.63 11.91 14.78
CA PRO A 173 8.08 11.74 14.80
C PRO A 173 8.64 11.40 16.19
N ARG A 174 8.05 11.94 17.27
CA ARG A 174 8.51 11.67 18.64
C ARG A 174 8.29 10.20 19.02
N VAL A 175 7.15 9.64 18.62
CA VAL A 175 6.84 8.22 18.82
C VAL A 175 7.76 7.35 17.95
N TRP A 176 8.04 7.78 16.72
CA TRP A 176 8.97 7.08 15.83
C TRP A 176 10.37 6.94 16.44
N VAL A 177 10.96 8.04 16.93
CA VAL A 177 12.30 8.02 17.57
C VAL A 177 12.31 7.07 18.78
N LYS A 178 11.30 7.14 19.65
CA LYS A 178 11.19 6.25 20.82
C LYS A 178 11.09 4.77 20.42
N CYS A 179 10.32 4.44 19.38
CA CYS A 179 10.16 3.07 18.89
C CYS A 179 11.36 2.56 18.06
N SER A 180 12.17 3.46 17.49
CA SER A 180 13.37 3.10 16.73
C SER A 180 14.58 2.93 17.66
N ALA A 181 14.70 3.75 18.71
CA ALA A 181 15.78 3.65 19.69
C ALA A 181 15.79 2.35 20.50
N GLY A 182 14.64 1.70 20.69
CA GLY A 182 14.55 0.40 21.36
C GLY A 182 14.80 -0.82 20.46
N ARG A 183 15.22 -0.62 19.20
CA ARG A 183 15.50 -1.68 18.21
C ARG A 183 16.95 -1.69 17.72
N ILE A 184 17.79 -0.83 18.30
CA ILE A 184 19.24 -0.79 18.12
C ILE A 184 19.84 -1.41 19.37
#